data_AF-A0A524GBL1-F1
#
_entry.id   AF-A0A524GBL1-F1
#
_cell.length_a   1.000
_cell.length_b   1.000
_cell.length_c   1.000
_cell.angle_alpha   90.00
_cell.angle_beta   90.00
_cell.angle_gamma   90.00
#
_symmetry.space_group_name_H-M   'P 1'
#
loop_
_entity.id
_entity.type
_entity.pdbx_description
1 polymer ?
#
loop_
_entity_poly.entity_id
_entity_poly.type
_entity_poly.pdbx_seq_one_letter_code
_entity_poly.pdbx_strand_id
1 'polypeptide(L)'
;MDVERIKHIMNSVMILSFLIFGGLFAIILITDVRLNNITTPLPFAFLFISLATFIITSQINEKPKLVHKYMRDWLIICTIGIIIAALALTLY
;
A
#
# COMPACT_ATOMS: atom_id res chain seq x y z
N MET A 1 16.61 12.21 15.02
CA MET A 1 17.38 11.43 14.03
C MET A 1 16.57 10.31 13.39
N ASP A 2 15.74 9.55 14.14
CA ASP A 2 14.94 8.45 13.54
C ASP A 2 13.75 8.88 12.68
N VAL A 3 13.07 9.97 13.05
CA VAL A 3 11.83 10.39 12.37
C VAL A 3 12.05 10.73 10.90
N GLU A 4 13.18 11.35 10.57
CA GLU A 4 13.51 11.77 9.21
C GLU A 4 13.82 10.58 8.30
N ARG A 5 14.56 9.59 8.85
CA ARG A 5 14.81 8.30 8.18
C ARG A 5 13.51 7.54 7.95
N ILE A 6 12.64 7.46 8.95
CA ILE A 6 11.34 6.77 8.84
C ILE A 6 10.46 7.45 7.80
N LYS A 7 10.38 8.79 7.80
CA LYS A 7 9.66 9.55 6.76
C LYS A 7 10.20 9.24 5.36
N HIS A 8 11.53 9.21 5.20
CA HIS A 8 12.14 8.90 3.92
C HIS A 8 11.82 7.48 3.44
N ILE A 9 11.87 6.49 4.35
CA ILE A 9 11.48 5.10 4.05
C ILE A 9 10.00 5.03 3.65
N MET A 10 9.10 5.63 4.43
CA MET A 10 7.66 5.61 4.13
C MET A 10 7.35 6.28 2.80
N ASN A 11 7.98 7.42 2.50
CA ASN A 11 7.82 8.08 1.21
C ASN A 11 8.33 7.22 0.05
N SER A 12 9.45 6.53 0.24
CA SER A 12 10.01 5.59 -0.75
C SER A 12 9.09 4.40 -0.98
N VAL A 13 8.52 3.82 0.09
CA VAL A 13 7.55 2.72 0.02
C VAL A 13 6.28 3.14 -0.73
N MET A 14 5.79 4.34 -0.47
CA MET A 14 4.63 4.90 -1.19
C MET A 14 4.93 5.01 -2.70
N ILE A 15 6.02 5.68 -3.07
CA ILE A 15 6.39 5.89 -4.48
C ILE A 15 6.61 4.55 -5.18
N LEU A 16 7.32 3.61 -4.55
CA LEU A 16 7.59 2.30 -5.12
C LEU A 16 6.29 1.51 -5.34
N SER A 17 5.38 1.52 -4.36
CA SER A 17 4.08 0.86 -4.48
C SER A 17 3.24 1.46 -5.60
N PHE A 18 3.25 2.79 -5.72
CA PHE A 18 2.57 3.49 -6.81
C PHE A 18 3.16 3.16 -8.19
N LEU A 19 4.49 3.08 -8.30
CA LEU A 19 5.19 2.66 -9.52
C LEU A 19 4.81 1.23 -9.92
N ILE A 20 4.77 0.30 -8.95
CA ILE A 20 4.37 -1.09 -9.21
C ILE A 20 2.91 -1.15 -9.68
N PHE A 21 2.00 -0.41 -9.03
CA PHE A 21 0.61 -0.29 -9.47
C PHE A 21 0.54 0.22 -10.92
N GLY A 22 1.21 1.32 -11.23
CA GLY A 22 1.21 1.91 -12.58
C GLY A 22 1.77 0.95 -13.63
N GLY A 23 2.86 0.26 -13.32
CA GLY A 23 3.46 -0.74 -14.22
C GLY A 23 2.54 -1.92 -14.48
N LEU A 24 1.95 -2.51 -13.43
CA LEU A 24 0.99 -3.60 -13.56
C LEU A 24 -0.27 -3.18 -14.31
N PHE A 25 -0.80 -1.99 -14.01
CA PHE A 25 -1.97 -1.44 -14.68
C PHE A 25 -1.70 -1.20 -16.18
N ALA A 26 -0.53 -0.64 -16.52
CA ALA A 26 -0.13 -0.46 -17.92
C ALA A 26 0.01 -1.80 -18.65
N ILE A 27 0.61 -2.82 -18.01
CA ILE A 27 0.71 -4.17 -18.59
C ILE A 27 -0.70 -4.71 -18.89
N ILE A 28 -1.62 -4.63 -17.94
CA ILE A 28 -3.00 -5.11 -18.12
C ILE A 28 -3.67 -4.40 -19.31
N LEU A 29 -3.51 -3.08 -19.44
CA LEU A 29 -4.07 -2.31 -20.55
C LEU A 29 -3.45 -2.67 -21.91
N ILE A 30 -2.12 -2.86 -21.98
CA ILE A 30 -1.41 -3.13 -23.24
C ILE A 30 -1.67 -4.57 -23.72
N THR A 31 -1.69 -5.52 -22.79
CA THR A 31 -1.81 -6.95 -23.12
C THR A 31 -3.26 -7.42 -23.25
N ASP A 32 -4.22 -6.52 -23.03
CA ASP A 32 -5.66 -6.81 -23.06
C ASP A 32 -6.02 -8.07 -22.23
N VAL A 33 -5.30 -8.24 -21.11
CA VAL A 33 -5.45 -9.40 -20.24
C VAL A 33 -6.83 -9.35 -19.63
N ARG A 34 -7.57 -10.45 -19.75
CA ARG A 34 -8.87 -10.59 -19.10
C ARG A 34 -8.73 -10.34 -17.60
N LEU A 35 -9.40 -9.29 -17.14
CA LEU A 35 -9.59 -9.00 -15.72
C LEU A 35 -10.41 -10.14 -15.11
N ASN A 36 -9.74 -11.00 -14.37
CA ASN A 36 -10.34 -12.09 -13.62
C ASN A 36 -9.94 -11.95 -12.14
N ASN A 37 -10.43 -12.87 -11.30
CA ASN A 37 -10.20 -12.84 -9.86
C ASN A 37 -8.72 -13.06 -9.46
N ILE A 38 -7.84 -13.35 -10.42
CA ILE A 38 -6.41 -13.61 -10.21
C ILE A 38 -5.57 -12.41 -10.66
N THR A 39 -5.91 -11.78 -11.78
CA THR A 39 -5.13 -10.70 -12.39
C THR A 39 -5.49 -9.32 -11.84
N THR A 40 -6.74 -9.14 -11.42
CA THR A 40 -7.25 -7.86 -10.90
C THR A 40 -6.70 -7.50 -9.50
N PRO A 41 -6.60 -8.41 -8.51
CA PRO A 41 -6.28 -8.02 -7.13
C PRO A 41 -4.89 -7.41 -6.95
N LEU A 42 -3.91 -7.86 -7.74
CA LEU A 42 -2.50 -7.52 -7.53
C LEU A 42 -2.21 -6.02 -7.71
N PRO A 43 -2.58 -5.35 -8.83
CA PRO A 43 -2.44 -3.90 -8.94
C PRO A 43 -3.13 -3.14 -7.79
N PHE A 44 -4.37 -3.51 -7.45
CA PHE A 44 -5.13 -2.82 -6.40
C PHE A 44 -4.53 -3.00 -5.01
N ALA A 45 -3.84 -4.12 -4.74
CA ALA A 45 -3.08 -4.30 -3.50
C ALA A 45 -1.94 -3.27 -3.37
N PHE A 46 -1.19 -3.02 -4.45
CA PHE A 46 -0.13 -2.00 -4.44
C PHE A 46 -0.69 -0.58 -4.35
N LEU A 47 -1.84 -0.31 -4.97
CA LEU A 47 -2.56 0.95 -4.80
C LEU A 47 -2.97 1.15 -3.32
N PHE A 48 -3.52 0.12 -2.68
CA PHE A 48 -3.89 0.15 -1.27
C PHE A 48 -2.69 0.44 -0.35
N ILE A 49 -1.56 -0.26 -0.57
CA ILE A 49 -0.33 -0.04 0.20
C ILE A 49 0.16 1.40 0.01
N SER A 50 0.16 1.91 -1.23
CA SER A 50 0.52 3.30 -1.50
C SER A 50 -0.37 4.29 -0.74
N LEU A 51 -1.69 4.09 -0.78
CA LEU A 51 -2.65 4.98 -0.13
C LEU A 51 -2.53 4.95 1.40
N ALA A 52 -2.42 3.76 1.99
CA ALA A 52 -2.21 3.58 3.43
C ALA A 52 -0.90 4.25 3.88
N THR A 53 0.17 4.10 3.10
CA THR A 53 1.46 4.74 3.38
C THR A 53 1.39 6.26 3.27
N PHE A 54 0.64 6.80 2.30
CA PHE A 54 0.39 8.24 2.17
C PHE A 54 -0.32 8.82 3.40
N ILE A 55 -1.42 8.18 3.83
CA ILE A 55 -2.21 8.61 4.99
C ILE A 55 -1.32 8.64 6.25
N ILE A 56 -0.54 7.59 6.47
CA ILE A 56 0.33 7.48 7.64
C ILE A 56 1.47 8.51 7.58
N THR A 57 2.07 8.71 6.41
CA THR A 57 3.13 9.71 6.23
C THR A 57 2.60 11.13 6.50
N SER A 58 1.36 11.42 6.08
CA SER A 58 0.70 12.70 6.40
C SER A 58 0.52 12.89 7.91
N GLN A 59 0.04 11.86 8.63
CA GLN A 59 -0.10 11.92 10.09
C GLN A 59 1.26 12.09 10.81
N ILE A 60 2.32 11.47 10.29
CA ILE A 60 3.68 11.62 10.80
C ILE A 60 4.23 13.05 10.56
N ASN A 61 3.83 13.70 9.47
CA ASN A 61 4.19 15.10 9.20
C ASN A 61 3.54 16.07 10.19
N GLU A 62 2.26 15.86 10.51
CA GLU A 62 1.52 16.69 11.48
C GLU A 62 1.99 16.45 12.92
N LYS A 63 2.22 15.18 13.31
CA LYS A 63 2.53 14.79 14.69
C LYS A 63 3.77 13.87 14.76
N PRO A 64 4.98 14.41 14.55
CA PRO A 64 6.21 13.62 14.48
C PRO A 64 6.59 12.93 15.80
N LYS A 65 6.05 13.36 16.95
CA LYS A 65 6.31 12.72 18.26
C LYS A 65 5.70 11.31 18.37
N LEU A 66 4.75 10.95 17.51
CA LEU A 66 3.99 9.69 17.56
C LEU A 66 4.38 8.70 16.45
N VAL A 67 5.51 8.89 15.78
CA VAL A 67 5.95 8.09 14.61
C VAL A 67 5.88 6.58 14.85
N HIS A 68 6.34 6.10 16.01
CA HIS A 68 6.31 4.67 16.34
C HIS A 68 4.89 4.11 16.41
N LYS A 69 3.94 4.90 16.93
CA LYS A 69 2.53 4.53 16.97
C LYS A 69 1.99 4.44 15.54
N TYR A 70 2.25 5.44 14.71
CA TYR A 70 1.76 5.46 13.33
C TYR A 70 2.36 4.37 12.45
N MET A 71 3.63 4.01 12.63
CA MET A 71 4.22 2.85 11.94
C MET A 71 3.56 1.53 12.34
N ARG A 72 3.25 1.37 13.62
CA ARG A 72 2.52 0.19 14.09
C ARG A 72 1.10 0.15 13.54
N ASP A 73 0.42 1.29 13.53
CA ASP A 73 -0.93 1.41 12.98
C ASP A 73 -0.92 1.14 11.46
N TRP A 74 0.11 1.58 10.73
CA TRP A 74 0.33 1.23 9.33
C TRP A 74 0.46 -0.28 9.11
N LEU A 75 1.31 -0.95 9.91
CA LEU A 75 1.46 -2.40 9.86
C LEU A 75 0.12 -3.10 10.11
N ILE A 76 -0.63 -2.66 11.12
CA ILE A 76 -1.94 -3.23 11.45
C ILE A 76 -2.92 -3.05 10.28
N ILE A 77 -2.98 -1.85 9.67
CA ILE A 77 -3.86 -1.58 8.52
C ILE A 77 -3.48 -2.47 7.33
N CYS A 78 -2.19 -2.61 7.03
CA CYS A 78 -1.71 -3.49 5.97
C CYS A 78 -2.05 -4.95 6.24
N THR A 79 -1.83 -5.45 7.47
CA THR A 79 -2.14 -6.83 7.85
C THR A 79 -3.64 -7.11 7.80
N ILE A 80 -4.48 -6.21 8.32
CA ILE A 80 -5.94 -6.35 8.26
C ILE A 80 -6.41 -6.34 6.81
N GLY A 81 -5.88 -5.43 5.98
CA GLY A 81 -6.19 -5.39 4.55
C GLY A 81 -5.88 -6.72 3.84
N ILE A 82 -4.74 -7.34 4.15
CA ILE A 82 -4.36 -8.66 3.63
C ILE A 82 -5.33 -9.74 4.11
N ILE A 83 -5.69 -9.75 5.40
CA ILE A 83 -6.60 -10.76 5.96
C ILE A 83 -7.99 -10.64 5.34
N ILE A 84 -8.53 -9.43 5.20
CA ILE A 84 -9.83 -9.18 4.57
C ILE A 84 -9.80 -9.60 3.10
N ALA A 85 -8.75 -9.23 2.37
CA ALA A 85 -8.58 -9.63 0.97
C ALA A 85 -8.50 -11.16 0.83
N ALA A 86 -7.74 -11.84 1.69
CA ALA A 86 -7.64 -13.29 1.70
C ALA A 86 -8.99 -13.96 1.99
N LEU A 87 -9.71 -13.49 3.02
CA LEU A 87 -11.06 -13.98 3.35
C LEU A 87 -12.04 -13.80 2.19
N ALA A 88 -12.05 -12.61 1.56
CA ALA A 88 -12.90 -12.32 0.42
C ALA A 88 -12.61 -13.23 -0.78
N LEU A 89 -11.34 -13.58 -1.00
CA LEU A 89 -10.91 -14.46 -2.09
C LEU A 89 -11.16 -15.94 -1.80
N THR A 90 -11.17 -16.35 -0.53
CA THR A 90 -11.51 -17.73 -0.11
C THR A 90 -13.01 -18.00 -0.04
N LEU A 91 -13.84 -16.96 0.13
CA LEU A 91 -15.30 -17.07 0.22
C LEU A 91 -16.02 -16.91 -1.13
N TYR A 92 -15.27 -16.66 -2.21
CA TYR A 92 -15.76 -16.55 -3.59
C TYR A 92 -15.20 -17.68 -4.45
#